data_AF-A0A523SQT7-F1
#
_entry.id   AF-A0A523SQT7-F1
#
_cell.length_a   1.000
_cell.length_b   1.000
_cell.length_c   1.000
_cell.angle_alpha   90.00
_cell.angle_beta   90.00
_cell.angle_gamma   90.00
#
_symmetry.space_group_name_H-M   'P 1'
#
loop_
_entity.id
_entity.type
_entity.pdbx_description
1 polymer ?
#
loop_
_entity_poly.entity_id
_entity_poly.type
_entity_poly.pdbx_seq_one_letter_code
_entity_poly.pdbx_strand_id
1 'polypeptide(L)'
;FSFRNHKMYLCAGRGITDIPTEEQWKERSNQCNPEWPHWYLKLCSQIECKINSNHPITIRGDFLADLKAVAEELGIPFECYDYKTPDQLVG
;
A
#
# COMPACT_ATOMS: atom_id res chain seq x y z
N PHE A 1 -9.29 0.79 2.42
CA PHE A 1 -10.36 1.29 3.30
C PHE A 1 -10.00 0.99 4.73
N SER A 2 -10.26 1.91 5.64
CA SER A 2 -10.10 1.62 7.06
C SER A 2 -11.17 2.36 7.87
N PHE A 3 -11.39 1.88 9.10
CA PHE A 3 -12.41 2.38 10.00
C PHE A 3 -11.74 2.93 11.26
N ARG A 4 -12.07 4.17 11.61
CA ARG A 4 -11.63 4.82 12.85
C ARG A 4 -12.77 5.67 13.38
N ASN A 5 -13.02 5.60 14.69
CA ASN A 5 -14.09 6.34 15.36
C ASN A 5 -15.46 6.20 14.66
N HIS A 6 -15.82 4.99 14.22
CA HIS A 6 -17.08 4.67 13.52
C HIS A 6 -17.28 5.39 12.17
N LYS A 7 -16.21 5.92 11.58
CA LYS A 7 -16.24 6.53 10.24
C LYS A 7 -15.28 5.81 9.31
N MET A 8 -15.67 5.74 8.04
CA MET A 8 -14.77 5.34 6.97
C MET A 8 -13.72 6.42 6.78
N TYR A 9 -12.47 6.01 6.57
CA TYR A 9 -11.43 6.88 6.05
C TYR A 9 -10.62 6.14 4.98
N LEU A 10 -10.02 6.92 4.11
CA LEU A 10 -9.06 6.44 3.13
C LEU A 10 -7.66 6.75 3.62
N CYS A 11 -6.79 5.76 3.56
CA CYS A 11 -5.36 5.95 3.67
C CYS A 11 -4.71 5.36 2.42
N ALA A 12 -3.76 6.09 1.87
CA ALA A 12 -3.03 5.67 0.68
C ALA A 12 -1.58 6.17 0.74
N GLY A 13 -0.74 5.51 -0.04
CA GLY A 13 0.67 5.82 -0.18
C GLY A 13 1.19 5.20 -1.46
N ARG A 14 2.40 5.57 -1.82
CA ARG A 14 3.07 5.06 -3.01
C ARG A 14 3.97 3.88 -2.67
N GLY A 15 4.32 3.13 -3.70
CA GLY A 15 5.30 2.07 -3.61
C GLY A 15 5.78 1.65 -4.98
N ILE A 16 6.80 0.81 -5.01
CA ILE A 16 7.28 0.16 -6.22
C ILE A 16 7.09 -1.35 -6.09
N THR A 17 6.86 -2.01 -7.23
CA THR A 17 6.90 -3.47 -7.28
C THR A 17 8.31 -3.95 -6.99
N ASP A 18 8.46 -4.82 -5.99
CA ASP A 18 9.74 -5.41 -5.62
C ASP A 18 9.77 -6.85 -6.13
N ILE A 19 10.18 -7.07 -7.38
CA ILE A 19 10.11 -8.40 -8.02
C ILE A 19 11.28 -9.26 -7.49
N PRO A 20 11.04 -10.28 -6.65
CA PRO A 20 12.11 -11.13 -6.14
C PRO A 20 12.58 -12.15 -7.19
N THR A 21 13.80 -12.67 -7.05
CA THR A 21 14.18 -13.93 -7.74
C THR A 21 13.41 -15.10 -7.14
N GLU A 22 13.47 -16.28 -7.78
CA GLU A 22 12.80 -17.48 -7.27
C GLU A 22 13.35 -17.90 -5.89
N GLU A 23 14.67 -17.81 -5.68
CA GLU A 23 15.30 -18.10 -4.38
C GLU A 23 14.81 -17.13 -3.31
N GLN A 24 14.82 -15.82 -3.61
CA GLN A 24 14.33 -14.78 -2.69
C GLN A 24 12.85 -14.95 -2.37
N TRP A 25 12.03 -15.34 -3.35
CA TRP A 25 10.62 -15.62 -3.14
C TRP A 25 10.42 -16.78 -2.15
N LYS A 26 11.09 -17.92 -2.38
CA LYS A 26 11.02 -19.09 -1.50
C LYS A 26 11.45 -18.77 -0.07
N GLU A 27 12.50 -17.98 0.09
CA GLU A 27 12.98 -17.54 1.41
C GLU A 27 11.97 -16.62 2.10
N ARG A 28 11.54 -15.54 1.42
CA ARG A 28 10.64 -14.53 1.98
C ARG A 28 9.24 -15.04 2.29
N SER A 29 8.81 -16.11 1.62
CA SER A 29 7.49 -16.72 1.79
C SER A 29 7.51 -18.08 2.48
N ASN A 30 8.61 -18.43 3.16
CA ASN A 30 8.70 -19.71 3.89
C ASN A 30 7.63 -19.89 4.99
N GLN A 31 7.03 -18.79 5.46
CA GLN A 31 5.93 -18.76 6.44
C GLN A 31 4.56 -18.42 5.80
N CYS A 32 4.49 -18.30 4.47
CA CYS A 32 3.26 -18.01 3.74
C CYS A 32 2.75 -19.26 3.00
N ASN A 33 1.49 -19.26 2.57
CA ASN A 33 0.95 -20.34 1.74
C ASN A 33 1.46 -20.18 0.29
N PRO A 34 2.30 -21.10 -0.23
CA PRO A 34 2.86 -20.98 -1.57
C PRO A 34 1.84 -21.12 -2.71
N GLU A 35 0.63 -21.61 -2.43
CA GLU A 35 -0.45 -21.72 -3.43
C GLU A 35 -1.16 -20.38 -3.65
N TRP A 36 -0.94 -19.40 -2.79
CA TRP A 36 -1.55 -18.07 -2.91
C TRP A 36 -0.70 -17.15 -3.77
N PRO A 37 -1.33 -16.22 -4.52
CA PRO A 37 -0.58 -15.22 -5.26
C PRO A 37 0.12 -14.27 -4.29
N HIS A 38 1.44 -14.12 -4.45
CA HIS A 38 2.25 -13.21 -3.64
C HIS A 38 2.59 -11.94 -4.40
N TRP A 39 2.39 -10.80 -3.74
CA TRP A 39 2.77 -9.48 -4.24
C TRP A 39 3.77 -8.85 -3.28
N TYR A 40 4.91 -8.44 -3.81
CA TYR A 40 5.97 -7.79 -3.03
C TYR A 40 6.06 -6.33 -3.43
N LEU A 41 6.03 -5.47 -2.42
CA LEU A 41 6.02 -4.03 -2.57
C LEU A 41 7.05 -3.43 -1.63
N LYS A 42 7.83 -2.47 -2.14
CA LYS A 42 8.56 -1.52 -1.31
C LYS A 42 7.71 -0.25 -1.21
N LEU A 43 7.33 0.10 0.00
CA LEU A 43 6.44 1.23 0.27
C LEU A 43 7.25 2.51 0.52
N CYS A 44 6.71 3.65 0.08
CA CYS A 44 7.30 4.98 0.28
C CYS A 44 7.19 5.50 1.73
N SER A 45 6.59 4.70 2.61
CA SER A 45 6.33 5.01 4.01
C SER A 45 6.10 3.73 4.82
N GLN A 46 5.76 3.92 6.10
CA GLN A 46 5.29 2.87 7.02
C GLN A 46 3.75 2.84 7.09
N ILE A 47 3.09 2.90 5.93
CA ILE A 47 1.62 2.90 5.85
C ILE A 47 1.02 1.63 6.47
N GLU A 48 1.73 0.51 6.43
CA GLU A 48 1.36 -0.75 7.09
C GLU A 48 1.19 -0.61 8.60
N CYS A 49 1.89 0.34 9.26
CA CYS A 49 1.70 0.64 10.68
C CYS A 49 0.48 1.55 10.96
N LYS A 50 -0.14 2.10 9.91
CA LYS A 50 -1.28 3.03 9.97
C LYS A 50 -2.56 2.46 9.38
N ILE A 51 -2.45 1.44 8.53
CA ILE A 51 -3.58 0.71 7.96
C ILE A 51 -4.24 -0.10 9.08
N ASN A 52 -5.51 0.19 9.35
CA ASN A 52 -6.35 -0.61 10.24
C ASN A 52 -7.31 -1.48 9.40
N SER A 53 -6.73 -2.30 8.52
CA SER A 53 -7.42 -3.28 7.67
C SER A 53 -6.45 -4.41 7.27
N ASN A 54 -6.92 -5.65 7.24
CA ASN A 54 -6.15 -6.79 6.73
C ASN A 54 -6.27 -6.95 5.20
N HIS A 55 -7.11 -6.15 4.53
CA HIS A 55 -7.32 -6.20 3.08
C HIS A 55 -7.00 -4.83 2.45
N PRO A 56 -5.71 -4.53 2.19
CA PRO A 56 -5.33 -3.39 1.38
C PRO A 56 -5.67 -3.64 -0.11
N ILE A 57 -5.81 -2.56 -0.86
CA ILE A 57 -5.96 -2.60 -2.33
C ILE A 57 -4.73 -1.94 -2.94
N THR A 58 -4.16 -2.58 -3.95
CA THR A 58 -3.00 -2.09 -4.68
C THR A 58 -3.41 -1.82 -6.13
N ILE A 59 -2.95 -0.72 -6.70
CA ILE A 59 -3.25 -0.29 -8.07
C ILE A 59 -1.93 0.09 -8.74
N ARG A 60 -1.76 -0.32 -10.00
CA ARG A 60 -0.58 0.06 -10.81
C ARG A 60 -0.80 1.44 -11.42
N GLY A 61 0.12 2.36 -11.15
CA GLY A 61 0.07 3.77 -11.60
C GLY A 61 0.02 4.72 -10.41
N ASP A 62 0.24 6.03 -10.64
CA ASP A 62 0.07 7.06 -9.61
C ASP A 62 -1.29 7.74 -9.79
N PHE A 63 -2.25 7.31 -8.98
CA PHE A 63 -3.61 7.88 -8.91
C PHE A 63 -3.86 8.55 -7.55
N LEU A 64 -2.82 8.88 -6.80
CA LEU A 64 -2.97 9.35 -5.43
C LEU A 64 -3.69 10.70 -5.36
N ALA A 65 -3.41 11.58 -6.33
CA ALA A 65 -4.08 12.87 -6.46
C ALA A 65 -5.57 12.70 -6.78
N ASP A 66 -5.90 11.83 -7.73
CA ASP A 66 -7.28 11.55 -8.13
C ASP A 66 -8.07 10.93 -6.97
N LEU A 67 -7.48 9.98 -6.25
CA LEU A 67 -8.11 9.36 -5.08
C LEU A 67 -8.37 10.38 -3.97
N LYS A 68 -7.44 11.33 -3.75
CA LYS A 68 -7.63 12.43 -2.80
C LYS A 68 -8.78 13.34 -3.22
N ALA A 69 -8.87 13.70 -4.51
CA ALA A 69 -9.95 14.53 -5.03
C ALA A 69 -11.31 13.86 -4.88
N VAL A 70 -11.40 12.55 -5.17
CA VAL A 70 -12.63 11.76 -4.96
C VAL A 70 -13.00 11.69 -3.48
N ALA A 71 -12.02 11.51 -2.59
CA ALA A 71 -12.27 11.49 -1.15
C ALA A 71 -12.84 12.82 -0.65
N GLU A 72 -12.29 13.94 -1.13
CA GLU A 72 -12.75 15.29 -0.81
C GLU A 72 -14.18 15.52 -1.29
N GLU A 73 -14.49 15.19 -2.55
CA GLU A 73 -15.84 15.28 -3.12
C GLU A 73 -16.87 14.47 -2.32
N LEU A 74 -16.48 13.30 -1.81
CA LEU A 74 -17.35 12.41 -1.03
C LEU A 74 -17.37 12.76 0.48
N GLY A 75 -16.61 13.76 0.93
CA GLY A 75 -16.49 14.11 2.35
C GLY A 75 -15.83 13.03 3.21
N ILE A 76 -15.00 12.17 2.62
CA ILE A 76 -14.30 11.08 3.30
C ILE A 76 -12.90 11.57 3.74
N PRO A 77 -12.53 11.46 5.02
CA PRO A 77 -11.18 11.79 5.47
C PRO A 77 -10.12 10.98 4.71
N PHE A 78 -9.09 11.68 4.24
CA PHE A 78 -7.99 11.09 3.46
C PHE A 78 -6.65 11.34 4.15
N GLU A 79 -5.90 10.27 4.40
CA GLU A 79 -4.56 10.31 4.97
C GLU A 79 -3.54 9.80 3.94
N CYS A 80 -2.53 10.62 3.66
CA CYS A 80 -1.41 10.25 2.81
C CYS A 80 -0.16 10.09 3.65
N TYR A 81 0.49 8.93 3.54
CA TYR A 81 1.75 8.66 4.21
C TYR A 81 2.81 8.40 3.14
N ASP A 82 3.53 9.43 2.71
CA ASP A 82 4.66 9.32 1.79
C ASP A 82 5.83 10.12 2.36
N TYR A 83 6.73 9.45 3.09
CA TYR A 83 7.94 10.09 3.62
C TYR A 83 9.08 10.07 2.60
N LYS A 84 8.94 9.22 1.58
CA LYS A 84 9.82 9.09 0.42
C LYS A 84 8.98 9.14 -0.85
N THR A 85 9.67 9.27 -1.98
CA THR A 85 9.09 9.09 -3.32
C THR A 85 9.54 7.74 -3.89
N PRO A 86 8.83 7.21 -4.92
CA PRO A 86 9.24 5.96 -5.58
C PRO A 86 10.70 5.97 -6.04
N ASP A 87 11.19 7.09 -6.58
CA ASP A 87 12.58 7.23 -7.05
C ASP A 87 13.61 7.09 -5.93
N GLN A 88 13.24 7.44 -4.69
CA GLN A 88 14.10 7.30 -3.51
C GLN A 88 14.10 5.87 -2.92
N LEU A 89 13.30 4.96 -3.47
CA LEU A 89 13.30 3.54 -3.12
C LEU A 89 14.17 2.70 -4.08
N VAL A 90 14.52 3.24 -5.24
CA VAL A 90 15.36 2.58 -6.24
C VAL A 90 16.81 2.92 -5.90
N GLY A 91 17.50 1.97 -5.26
CA GLY A 91 18.91 2.03 -4.89
C GLY A 91 19.51 0.64 -4.94
#